data_AF-A0A067TDF6-F1
#
_entry.id   AF-A0A067TDF6-F1
#
_cell.length_a   1.000
_cell.length_b   1.000
_cell.length_c   1.000
_cell.angle_alpha   90.00
_cell.angle_beta   90.00
_cell.angle_gamma   90.00
#
_symmetry.space_group_name_H-M   'P 1'
#
loop_
_entity.id
_entity.type
_entity.pdbx_description
1 polymer ?
#
loop_
_entity_poly.entity_id
_entity_poly.type
_entity_poly.pdbx_seq_one_letter_code
_entity_poly.pdbx_strand_id
1 'polypeptide(L)'
;MNAQDLKDCFKILDIAAQTIQKVQFAFFSEVPKPSRPLDLARLHSLRNLEFKMQPLRLGTRVFGAGLDAGFEQLYDLLDSPSPSCNLRFISFSITASEGYPRDELFLVADDSKWLALDTLLSGPKFSSVQTVSVSLSLAFRSGASDKPALIAKAHDLLKKAFPTVLASKSLKIEVNIVR
;
A
#
# COMPACT_ATOMS: atom_id res chain seq x y z
N MET A 1 -9.37 -0.31 11.65
CA MET A 1 -9.75 1.11 11.58
C MET A 1 -11.01 1.20 10.72
N ASN A 2 -12.12 1.64 11.29
CA ASN A 2 -13.36 1.94 10.57
C ASN A 2 -13.38 3.42 10.08
N ALA A 3 -14.47 3.87 9.45
CA ALA A 3 -14.56 5.23 8.93
C ALA A 3 -14.54 6.33 10.02
N GLN A 4 -15.11 6.05 11.20
CA GLN A 4 -15.11 6.98 12.32
C GLN A 4 -13.69 7.10 12.92
N ASP A 5 -13.00 5.97 13.08
CA ASP A 5 -11.61 5.95 13.52
C ASP A 5 -10.72 6.78 12.57
N LEU A 6 -10.89 6.65 11.26
CA LEU A 6 -10.14 7.42 10.27
C LEU A 6 -10.41 8.93 10.38
N LYS A 7 -11.68 9.31 10.61
CA LYS A 7 -12.06 10.72 10.83
C LYS A 7 -11.42 11.28 12.10
N ASP A 8 -11.38 10.49 13.17
CA ASP A 8 -10.75 10.91 14.42
C ASP A 8 -9.23 10.97 14.30
N CYS A 9 -8.61 10.06 13.53
CA CYS A 9 -7.20 10.18 13.15
C CYS A 9 -6.92 11.50 12.42
N PHE A 10 -7.76 11.93 11.47
CA PHE A 10 -7.56 13.22 10.80
C PHE A 10 -7.61 14.41 11.75
N LYS A 11 -8.49 14.41 12.75
CA LYS A 11 -8.50 15.46 13.77
C LYS A 11 -7.18 15.50 14.55
N ILE A 12 -6.65 14.34 14.94
CA ILE A 12 -5.37 14.24 15.64
C ILE A 12 -4.22 14.71 14.74
N LEU A 13 -4.23 14.32 13.46
CA LEU A 13 -3.24 14.78 12.49
C LEU A 13 -3.28 16.30 12.29
N ASP A 14 -4.47 16.90 12.26
CA ASP A 14 -4.62 18.35 12.15
C ASP A 14 -4.04 19.08 13.37
N ILE A 15 -4.21 18.53 14.58
CA ILE A 15 -3.68 19.08 15.83
C ILE A 15 -2.15 18.91 15.90
N ALA A 16 -1.64 17.74 15.51
CA ALA A 16 -0.22 17.38 15.58
C ALA A 16 0.58 17.72 14.31
N ALA A 17 -0.01 18.47 13.38
CA ALA A 17 0.51 18.63 12.02
C ALA A 17 1.97 19.11 11.95
N GLN A 18 2.35 19.99 12.88
CA GLN A 18 3.68 20.61 12.92
C GLN A 18 4.75 19.72 13.56
N THR A 19 4.37 18.70 14.33
CA THR A 19 5.31 17.91 15.14
C THR A 19 5.40 16.45 14.70
N ILE A 20 4.40 15.95 13.99
CA ILE A 20 4.35 14.54 13.62
C ILE A 20 5.38 14.22 12.53
N GLN A 21 6.29 13.29 12.84
CA GLN A 21 7.34 12.84 11.90
C GLN A 21 7.03 11.50 11.26
N LYS A 22 6.15 10.71 11.88
CA LYS A 22 5.76 9.38 11.45
C LYS A 22 4.26 9.20 11.61
N VAL A 23 3.60 8.75 10.56
CA VAL A 23 2.20 8.33 10.56
C VAL A 23 2.13 6.89 10.11
N GLN A 24 1.41 6.07 10.85
CA GLN A 24 1.13 4.69 10.51
C GLN A 24 -0.39 4.47 10.55
N PHE A 25 -0.97 4.16 9.39
CA PHE A 25 -2.37 3.72 9.30
C PHE A 25 -2.42 2.20 9.31
N ALA A 26 -3.23 1.62 10.20
CA ALA A 26 -3.42 0.18 10.30
C ALA A 26 -4.89 -0.20 10.03
N PHE A 27 -5.11 -0.90 8.94
CA PHE A 27 -6.41 -1.40 8.49
C PHE A 27 -6.48 -2.90 8.77
N PHE A 28 -7.42 -3.32 9.60
CA PHE A 28 -7.65 -4.73 9.98
C PHE A 28 -8.77 -5.39 9.15
N SER A 29 -9.21 -4.68 8.12
CA SER A 29 -10.35 -4.97 7.25
C SER A 29 -10.13 -4.19 5.94
N GLU A 30 -11.20 -3.94 5.19
CA GLU A 30 -11.20 -2.99 4.08
C GLU A 30 -10.77 -1.59 4.54
N VAL A 31 -10.08 -0.87 3.64
CA VAL A 31 -9.70 0.52 3.83
C VAL A 31 -10.99 1.36 3.73
N PRO A 32 -11.44 2.04 4.80
CA PRO A 32 -12.63 2.86 4.73
C PRO A 32 -12.41 3.99 3.73
N LYS A 33 -13.44 4.31 2.95
CA LYS A 33 -13.40 5.45 2.03
C LYS A 33 -13.02 6.72 2.80
N PRO A 34 -11.94 7.43 2.43
CA PRO A 34 -11.56 8.65 3.11
C PRO A 34 -12.60 9.74 2.86
N SER A 35 -12.92 10.53 3.89
CA SER A 35 -13.82 11.69 3.75
C SER A 35 -13.17 12.87 3.03
N ARG A 36 -11.82 12.89 3.02
CA ARG A 36 -10.97 13.83 2.29
C ARG A 36 -9.58 13.20 2.09
N PRO A 37 -8.82 13.63 1.06
CA PRO A 37 -7.42 13.27 0.93
C PRO A 37 -6.57 13.73 2.13
N LEU A 38 -5.45 13.05 2.35
CA LEU A 38 -4.45 13.44 3.34
C LEU A 38 -3.70 14.69 2.86
N ASP A 39 -3.77 15.76 3.66
CA ASP A 39 -3.10 17.02 3.35
C ASP A 39 -1.64 16.98 3.84
N LEU A 40 -0.79 16.33 3.05
CA LEU A 40 0.65 16.19 3.33
C LEU A 40 1.38 17.54 3.40
N ALA A 41 0.85 18.59 2.75
CA ALA A 41 1.46 19.91 2.83
C ALA A 41 1.35 20.47 4.25
N ARG A 42 0.26 20.23 4.98
CA ARG A 42 0.13 20.69 6.38
C ARG A 42 1.03 19.90 7.34
N LEU A 43 1.41 18.69 6.97
CA LEU A 43 2.25 17.80 7.78
C LEU A 43 3.74 18.02 7.47
N HIS A 44 4.24 19.25 7.61
CA HIS A 44 5.60 19.63 7.17
C HIS A 44 6.71 18.81 7.84
N SER A 45 6.51 18.33 9.06
CA SER A 45 7.50 17.52 9.78
C SER A 45 7.47 16.04 9.40
N LEU A 46 6.46 15.59 8.64
CA LEU A 46 6.25 14.18 8.30
C LEU A 46 7.35 13.69 7.36
N ARG A 47 8.05 12.64 7.78
CA ARG A 47 9.11 11.98 7.00
C ARG A 47 8.75 10.57 6.60
N ASN A 48 7.92 9.89 7.40
CA ASN A 48 7.58 8.48 7.24
C ASN A 48 6.06 8.30 7.22
N LEU A 49 5.54 7.71 6.15
CA LEU A 49 4.14 7.35 6.00
C LEU A 49 4.04 5.84 5.77
N GLU A 50 3.34 5.15 6.66
CA GLU A 50 3.22 3.70 6.62
C GLU A 50 1.75 3.29 6.55
N PHE A 51 1.44 2.37 5.64
CA PHE A 51 0.12 1.75 5.51
C PHE A 51 0.24 0.26 5.77
N LYS A 52 -0.44 -0.24 6.81
CA LYS A 52 -0.50 -1.67 7.14
C LYS A 52 -1.92 -2.19 6.89
N MET A 53 -2.04 -3.16 6.00
CA MET A 53 -3.28 -3.83 5.63
C MET A 53 -3.22 -5.28 6.13
N GLN A 54 -4.10 -5.64 7.06
CA GLN A 54 -4.11 -6.94 7.75
C GLN A 54 -5.50 -7.58 7.77
N PRO A 55 -5.52 -8.91 7.92
CA PRO A 55 -5.40 -9.83 6.81
C PRO A 55 -6.59 -9.69 5.87
N LEU A 56 -6.33 -9.41 4.60
CA LEU A 56 -7.37 -9.49 3.57
C LEU A 56 -7.71 -10.97 3.37
N ARG A 57 -8.95 -11.35 3.68
CA ARG A 57 -9.49 -12.65 3.26
C ARG A 57 -9.68 -12.56 1.76
N LEU A 58 -8.74 -13.13 1.03
CA LEU A 58 -8.89 -13.37 -0.39
C LEU A 58 -10.04 -14.38 -0.50
N GLY A 59 -11.21 -13.92 -0.93
CA GLY A 59 -12.34 -14.80 -1.18
C GLY A 59 -12.08 -15.69 -2.39
N THR A 60 -13.11 -16.33 -2.93
CA THR A 60 -13.05 -17.06 -4.22
C THR A 60 -12.76 -16.17 -5.44
N ARG A 61 -12.46 -14.88 -5.24
CA ARG A 61 -12.18 -13.94 -6.32
C ARG A 61 -10.67 -13.77 -6.47
N VAL A 62 -10.25 -13.70 -7.73
CA VAL A 62 -8.91 -13.35 -8.20
C VAL A 62 -8.35 -12.22 -7.32
N PHE A 63 -7.12 -12.40 -6.87
CA PHE A 63 -6.36 -11.51 -5.98
C PHE A 63 -6.50 -10.02 -6.32
N GLY A 64 -6.64 -9.69 -7.61
CA GLY A 64 -6.97 -8.36 -8.12
C GLY A 64 -8.16 -7.71 -7.40
N ALA A 65 -9.38 -8.24 -7.49
CA ALA A 65 -10.58 -7.49 -7.07
C ALA A 65 -10.62 -7.12 -5.56
N GLY A 66 -10.04 -7.94 -4.68
CA GLY A 66 -10.03 -7.70 -3.23
C GLY A 66 -8.90 -6.79 -2.76
N LEU A 67 -7.73 -6.87 -3.41
CA LEU A 67 -6.62 -5.95 -3.15
C LEU A 67 -6.87 -4.60 -3.83
N ASP A 68 -7.32 -4.60 -5.08
CA ASP A 68 -7.55 -3.40 -5.89
C ASP A 68 -8.49 -2.42 -5.20
N ALA A 69 -9.54 -2.90 -4.50
CA ALA A 69 -10.41 -2.06 -3.70
C ALA A 69 -9.62 -1.31 -2.62
N GLY A 70 -8.82 -2.01 -1.80
CA GLY A 70 -7.99 -1.37 -0.78
C GLY A 70 -6.98 -0.37 -1.36
N PHE A 71 -6.47 -0.63 -2.56
CA PHE A 71 -5.61 0.29 -3.29
C PHE A 71 -6.34 1.52 -3.83
N GLU A 72 -7.61 1.40 -4.20
CA GLU A 72 -8.44 2.54 -4.61
C GLU A 72 -8.59 3.54 -3.45
N GLN A 73 -8.94 3.08 -2.25
CA GLN A 73 -9.07 4.01 -1.13
C GLN A 73 -7.72 4.56 -0.65
N LEU A 74 -6.62 3.81 -0.81
CA LEU A 74 -5.27 4.35 -0.58
C LEU A 74 -4.88 5.41 -1.60
N TYR A 75 -5.23 5.19 -2.87
CA TYR A 75 -5.08 6.19 -3.91
C TYR A 75 -5.87 7.45 -3.55
N ASP A 76 -7.16 7.34 -3.23
CA ASP A 76 -8.00 8.49 -2.84
C ASP A 76 -7.47 9.22 -1.61
N LEU A 77 -6.90 8.48 -0.65
CA LEU A 77 -6.30 9.05 0.55
C LEU A 77 -5.02 9.84 0.20
N LEU A 78 -4.25 9.38 -0.78
CA LEU A 78 -2.99 10.00 -1.19
C LEU A 78 -3.17 11.03 -2.30
N ASP A 79 -4.24 11.01 -3.06
CA ASP A 79 -4.49 11.88 -4.21
C ASP A 79 -5.07 13.23 -3.77
N SER A 80 -4.22 14.03 -3.13
CA SER A 80 -4.48 15.44 -2.81
C SER A 80 -3.75 16.38 -3.79
N PRO A 81 -4.29 17.57 -4.07
CA PRO A 81 -3.64 18.54 -4.96
C PRO A 81 -2.35 19.15 -4.37
N SER A 82 -2.13 19.00 -3.06
CA SER A 82 -1.00 19.61 -2.36
C SER A 82 0.28 18.77 -2.51
N PRO A 83 1.44 19.38 -2.81
CA PRO A 83 2.71 18.65 -2.88
C PRO A 83 3.13 18.11 -1.51
N SER A 84 3.84 16.98 -1.50
CA SER A 84 4.51 16.49 -0.30
C SER A 84 5.88 17.15 -0.18
N CYS A 85 6.08 17.98 0.85
CA CYS A 85 7.31 18.79 0.91
C CYS A 85 8.50 18.07 1.58
N ASN A 86 8.26 17.08 2.44
CA ASN A 86 9.31 16.50 3.29
C ASN A 86 9.24 14.98 3.49
N LEU A 87 8.29 14.31 2.84
CA LEU A 87 8.12 12.87 2.98
C LEU A 87 9.28 12.16 2.30
N ARG A 88 10.01 11.34 3.05
CA ARG A 88 11.19 10.60 2.57
C ARG A 88 10.87 9.13 2.32
N PHE A 89 9.99 8.56 3.13
CA PHE A 89 9.67 7.14 3.13
C PHE A 89 8.17 6.92 3.09
N ILE A 90 7.74 6.09 2.14
CA ILE A 90 6.38 5.55 2.09
C ILE A 90 6.49 4.03 2.17
N SER A 91 5.69 3.39 3.02
CA SER A 91 5.56 1.93 3.00
C SER A 91 4.13 1.45 2.91
N PHE A 92 3.99 0.34 2.20
CA PHE A 92 2.79 -0.47 2.12
C PHE A 92 3.14 -1.87 2.64
N SER A 93 2.48 -2.33 3.69
CA SER A 93 2.61 -3.69 4.21
C SER A 93 1.27 -4.38 4.08
N ILE A 94 1.22 -5.44 3.29
CA ILE A 94 0.00 -6.15 2.92
C ILE A 94 0.11 -7.56 3.46
N THR A 95 -0.82 -7.95 4.31
CA THR A 95 -1.00 -9.33 4.72
C THR A 95 -2.26 -9.86 4.04
N ALA A 96 -2.11 -10.93 3.28
CA ALA A 96 -3.22 -11.65 2.65
C ALA A 96 -3.21 -13.12 3.07
N SER A 97 -4.37 -13.74 3.13
CA SER A 97 -4.51 -15.14 3.53
C SER A 97 -5.36 -15.90 2.52
N GLU A 98 -4.87 -17.06 2.08
CA GLU A 98 -5.49 -17.89 1.04
C GLU A 98 -5.49 -19.38 1.45
N GLY A 99 -6.42 -20.17 0.90
CA GLY A 99 -6.47 -21.60 1.15
C GLY A 99 -5.26 -22.35 0.56
N TYR A 100 -4.91 -22.05 -0.69
CA TYR A 100 -3.86 -22.69 -1.49
C TYR A 100 -3.31 -21.70 -2.53
N PRO A 101 -2.01 -21.74 -2.88
CA PRO A 101 -1.46 -20.88 -3.92
C PRO A 101 -2.08 -21.16 -5.30
N ARG A 102 -2.62 -20.13 -5.97
CA ARG A 102 -3.13 -20.23 -7.34
C ARG A 102 -2.41 -19.23 -8.24
N ASP A 103 -2.30 -19.54 -9.52
CA ASP A 103 -1.59 -18.67 -10.47
C ASP A 103 -2.32 -17.35 -10.71
N GLU A 104 -3.66 -17.33 -10.58
CA GLU A 104 -4.43 -16.09 -10.68
C GLU A 104 -4.12 -15.10 -9.54
N LEU A 105 -3.42 -15.54 -8.48
CA LEU A 105 -2.95 -14.64 -7.43
C LEU A 105 -1.87 -13.67 -7.93
N PHE A 106 -1.19 -13.99 -9.02
CA PHE A 106 -0.01 -13.27 -9.50
C PHE A 106 -0.26 -12.52 -10.81
N LEU A 107 -1.52 -12.20 -11.11
CA LEU A 107 -1.93 -11.40 -12.26
C LEU A 107 -2.19 -9.94 -11.84
N VAL A 108 -1.62 -8.99 -12.58
CA VAL A 108 -1.97 -7.56 -12.51
C VAL A 108 -2.92 -7.29 -13.66
N ALA A 109 -4.11 -6.72 -13.40
CA ALA A 109 -4.97 -6.23 -14.46
C ALA A 109 -4.40 -4.93 -15.05
N ASP A 110 -4.55 -4.73 -16.36
CA ASP A 110 -4.02 -3.54 -17.07
C ASP A 110 -4.65 -2.22 -16.56
N ASP A 111 -5.84 -2.29 -15.97
CA ASP A 111 -6.57 -1.17 -15.34
C ASP A 111 -6.44 -1.13 -13.81
N SER A 112 -5.50 -1.91 -13.25
CA SER A 112 -5.36 -2.02 -11.80
C SER A 112 -4.98 -0.68 -11.15
N LYS A 113 -5.55 -0.43 -9.97
CA LYS A 113 -5.25 0.77 -9.16
C LYS A 113 -3.80 0.80 -8.65
N TRP A 114 -3.08 -0.31 -8.75
CA TRP A 114 -1.64 -0.37 -8.52
C TRP A 114 -0.87 0.54 -9.48
N LEU A 115 -1.20 0.53 -10.77
CA LEU A 115 -0.54 1.38 -11.77
C LEU A 115 -0.88 2.86 -11.56
N ALA A 116 -2.11 3.16 -11.11
CA ALA A 116 -2.49 4.51 -10.74
C ALA A 116 -1.68 5.00 -9.52
N LEU A 117 -1.49 4.13 -8.52
CA LEU A 117 -0.65 4.44 -7.37
C LEU A 117 0.84 4.60 -7.75
N ASP A 118 1.37 3.76 -8.65
CA ASP A 118 2.73 3.91 -9.21
C ASP A 118 2.92 5.27 -9.88
N THR A 119 1.96 5.68 -10.71
CA THR A 119 1.96 6.99 -11.39
C THR A 119 1.92 8.14 -10.38
N LEU A 120 1.06 8.03 -9.36
CA LEU A 120 0.96 9.03 -8.30
C LEU A 120 2.28 9.17 -7.55
N LEU A 121 2.88 8.06 -7.10
CA LEU A 121 4.09 8.03 -6.29
C LEU A 121 5.36 8.42 -7.06
N SER A 122 5.39 8.23 -8.38
CA SER A 122 6.49 8.69 -9.24
C SER A 122 6.32 10.13 -9.72
N GLY A 123 5.15 10.73 -9.49
CA GLY A 123 4.84 12.09 -9.90
C GLY A 123 5.52 13.19 -9.06
N PRO A 124 5.41 14.46 -9.50
CA PRO A 124 6.07 15.60 -8.86
C PRO A 124 5.63 15.84 -7.41
N LYS A 125 4.43 15.36 -7.05
CA LYS A 125 3.90 15.44 -5.70
C LYS A 125 4.79 14.73 -4.67
N PHE A 126 5.42 13.63 -5.06
CA PHE A 126 6.23 12.79 -4.20
C PHE A 126 7.72 12.87 -4.57
N SER A 127 8.16 13.96 -5.19
CA SER A 127 9.55 14.14 -5.64
C SER A 127 10.58 14.08 -4.51
N SER A 128 10.19 14.32 -3.26
CA SER A 128 11.06 14.18 -2.09
C SER A 128 11.20 12.74 -1.58
N VAL A 129 10.37 11.81 -2.05
CA VAL A 129 10.34 10.42 -1.59
C VAL A 129 11.56 9.69 -2.12
N GLN A 130 12.40 9.23 -1.19
CA GLN A 130 13.63 8.51 -1.48
C GLN A 130 13.40 7.01 -1.52
N THR A 131 12.38 6.52 -0.80
CA THR A 131 12.10 5.09 -0.73
C THR A 131 10.60 4.86 -0.64
N VAL A 132 10.13 4.01 -1.55
CA VAL A 132 8.82 3.37 -1.52
C VAL A 132 9.05 1.91 -1.20
N SER A 133 8.54 1.43 -0.07
CA SER A 133 8.68 0.04 0.34
C SER A 133 7.35 -0.69 0.20
N VAL A 134 7.33 -1.80 -0.51
CA VAL A 134 6.14 -2.66 -0.63
C VAL A 134 6.49 -4.02 -0.04
N SER A 135 5.81 -4.39 1.04
CA SER A 135 5.97 -5.66 1.73
C SER A 135 4.70 -6.49 1.58
N LEU A 136 4.81 -7.70 1.05
CA LEU A 136 3.70 -8.61 0.84
C LEU A 136 3.92 -9.89 1.64
N SER A 137 3.04 -10.13 2.60
CA SER A 137 2.98 -11.35 3.40
C SER A 137 1.79 -12.21 2.98
N LEU A 138 2.06 -13.40 2.44
CA LEU A 138 1.04 -14.35 2.02
C LEU A 138 1.00 -15.52 3.02
N ALA A 139 -0.17 -15.77 3.61
CA ALA A 139 -0.41 -16.92 4.47
C ALA A 139 -1.23 -17.98 3.74
N PHE A 140 -0.73 -19.21 3.65
CA PHE A 140 -1.42 -20.32 3.01
C PHE A 140 -1.83 -21.39 4.02
N ARG A 141 -3.12 -21.74 4.07
CA ARG A 141 -3.64 -22.77 5.01
C ARG A 141 -3.11 -24.17 4.72
N SER A 142 -2.99 -24.52 3.44
CA SER A 142 -2.34 -25.74 2.99
C SER A 142 -0.94 -25.36 2.53
N GLY A 143 0.08 -26.01 3.11
CA GLY A 143 1.47 -25.58 2.95
C GLY A 143 1.85 -25.43 1.47
N ALA A 144 2.49 -24.30 1.15
CA ALA A 144 3.10 -24.09 -0.16
C ALA A 144 4.31 -25.03 -0.32
N SER A 145 4.23 -25.98 -1.25
CA SER A 145 5.32 -26.93 -1.55
C SER A 145 6.53 -26.26 -2.20
N ASP A 146 6.36 -25.10 -2.82
CA ASP A 146 7.43 -24.33 -3.49
C ASP A 146 7.40 -22.84 -3.09
N LYS A 147 7.84 -22.55 -1.86
CA LYS A 147 7.93 -21.16 -1.37
C LYS A 147 8.83 -20.27 -2.24
N PRO A 148 10.03 -20.71 -2.68
CA PRO A 148 10.89 -19.89 -3.52
C PRO A 148 10.22 -19.46 -4.83
N ALA A 149 9.51 -20.35 -5.52
CA ALA A 149 8.80 -19.99 -6.74
C ALA A 149 7.67 -18.99 -6.49
N LEU A 150 6.94 -19.13 -5.37
CA LEU A 150 5.90 -18.17 -5.00
C LEU A 150 6.47 -16.80 -4.63
N ILE A 151 7.61 -16.76 -3.95
CA ILE A 151 8.32 -15.51 -3.65
C ILE A 151 8.71 -14.82 -4.96
N ALA A 152 9.28 -15.56 -5.92
CA ALA A 152 9.65 -15.02 -7.22
C ALA A 152 8.42 -14.47 -7.98
N LYS A 153 7.32 -15.23 -8.06
CA LYS A 153 6.07 -14.79 -8.71
C LYS A 153 5.48 -13.53 -8.07
N ALA A 154 5.43 -13.48 -6.73
CA ALA A 154 4.95 -12.31 -6.01
C ALA A 154 5.86 -11.08 -6.21
N HIS A 155 7.16 -11.31 -6.27
CA HIS A 155 8.12 -10.24 -6.52
C HIS A 155 7.99 -9.68 -7.93
N ASP A 156 7.78 -10.54 -8.94
CA ASP A 156 7.52 -10.12 -10.32
C ASP A 156 6.18 -9.40 -10.47
N LEU A 157 5.13 -9.86 -9.77
CA LEU A 157 3.85 -9.14 -9.67
C LEU A 157 4.07 -7.71 -9.15
N LEU A 158 4.77 -7.53 -8.03
CA LEU A 158 5.00 -6.21 -7.44
C LEU A 158 5.86 -5.31 -8.32
N LYS A 159 6.83 -5.87 -9.06
CA LYS A 159 7.58 -5.12 -10.08
C LYS A 159 6.69 -4.63 -11.22
N LYS A 160 5.77 -5.47 -11.69
CA LYS A 160 4.80 -5.09 -12.73
C LYS A 160 3.78 -4.08 -12.24
N ALA A 161 3.45 -4.10 -10.95
CA ALA A 161 2.55 -3.14 -10.31
C ALA A 161 3.17 -1.75 -10.11
N PHE A 162 4.51 -1.66 -9.95
CA PHE A 162 5.23 -0.40 -9.72
C PHE A 162 6.40 -0.17 -10.71
N PRO A 163 6.14 -0.14 -12.02
CA PRO A 163 7.20 -0.04 -13.02
C PRO A 163 7.95 1.30 -12.95
N THR A 164 7.26 2.41 -12.68
CA THR A 164 7.86 3.76 -12.71
C THR A 164 8.65 4.04 -11.45
N VAL A 165 8.11 3.67 -10.28
CA VAL A 165 8.82 3.79 -8.99
C VAL A 165 10.02 2.84 -8.93
N LEU A 166 9.93 1.68 -9.59
CA LEU A 166 11.08 0.79 -9.78
C LEU A 166 12.17 1.46 -10.63
N ALA A 167 11.78 2.06 -11.77
CA ALA A 167 12.72 2.75 -12.66
C ALA A 167 13.41 3.95 -11.97
N SER A 168 12.73 4.62 -11.03
CA SER A 168 13.29 5.72 -10.25
C SER A 168 14.24 5.29 -9.12
N LYS A 169 14.53 3.97 -8.98
CA LYS A 169 15.39 3.34 -7.95
C LYS A 169 14.93 3.51 -6.50
N SER A 170 13.70 3.96 -6.29
CA SER A 170 13.15 4.19 -4.96
C SER A 170 12.43 2.96 -4.39
N LEU A 171 12.14 1.94 -5.24
CA LEU A 171 11.35 0.78 -4.83
C LEU A 171 12.17 -0.27 -4.05
N LYS A 172 11.70 -0.60 -2.86
CA LYS A 172 12.11 -1.80 -2.10
C LYS A 172 10.94 -2.77 -2.04
N ILE A 173 11.18 -4.02 -2.45
CA ILE A 173 10.18 -5.08 -2.41
C ILE A 173 10.60 -6.11 -1.36
N GLU A 174 9.67 -6.47 -0.50
CA GLU A 174 9.81 -7.58 0.45
C GLU A 174 8.65 -8.55 0.26
N VAL A 175 8.94 -9.84 0.18
CA VAL A 175 7.92 -10.88 0.08
C VAL A 175 8.18 -11.94 1.14
N ASN A 176 7.14 -12.28 1.89
CA ASN A 176 7.18 -13.28 2.93
C ASN A 176 6.05 -14.31 2.75
N ILE A 177 6.38 -15.60 2.80
CA ILE A 177 5.39 -16.70 2.70
C ILE A 177 5.30 -17.40 4.06
N VAL A 178 4.23 -17.08 4.78
CA VAL A 178 3.90 -17.64 6.10
C VAL A 178 2.97 -18.85 5.98
N ARG A 179 3.11 -19.76 6.94
CA ARG A 179 2.35 -21.02 7.03
C ARG A 179 1.27 -20.88 8.10
#